data_AF-A0A5S9M3U6-F1
#
_entry.id   AF-A0A5S9M3U6-F1
#
_cell.length_a   1.000
_cell.length_b   1.000
_cell.length_c   1.000
_cell.angle_alpha   90.00
_cell.angle_beta   90.00
_cell.angle_gamma   90.00
#
_symmetry.space_group_name_H-M   'P 1'
#
loop_
_entity.id
_entity.type
_entity.pdbx_description
1 polymer ?
#
loop_
_entity_poly.entity_id
_entity_poly.type
_entity_poly.pdbx_seq_one_letter_code
_entity_poly.pdbx_strand_id
1 'polypeptide(L)'
;MISPQRAIFFADEQPSDGLREVEEELGLSIPFENLTFAGVIQDEIHMPSFIDREFCHVYLYMNQVEHMEVHLQKEEVAGLYRAKLLDAQQLLTGTFERIRIEGFQVDANEERREKSIEVGVHDFVPHVPAYYEHLFHAINQFLIQ
;
A
#
# COMPACT_ATOMS: atom_id res chain seq x y z
N MET A 1 3.19 -3.48 -0.81
CA MET A 1 2.39 -4.43 -1.60
C MET A 1 2.81 -4.27 -3.05
N ILE A 2 3.10 -5.37 -3.73
CA ILE A 2 3.32 -5.40 -5.17
C ILE A 2 2.22 -6.33 -5.70
N SER A 3 1.06 -5.77 -6.02
CA SER A 3 0.06 -6.47 -6.81
C SER A 3 -0.76 -5.43 -7.57
N PRO A 4 -0.76 -5.48 -8.91
CA PRO A 4 -1.68 -4.73 -9.75
C PRO A 4 -2.89 -5.61 -10.03
N GLN A 5 -3.57 -6.08 -8.99
CA GLN A 5 -4.91 -6.62 -9.14
C GLN A 5 -5.88 -5.60 -8.60
N ARG A 6 -6.77 -5.19 -9.50
CA ARG A 6 -7.77 -4.15 -9.32
C ARG A 6 -8.64 -4.46 -8.10
N ALA A 7 -8.70 -3.54 -7.16
CA ALA A 7 -9.95 -3.26 -6.46
C ALA A 7 -10.96 -2.83 -7.54
N ILE A 8 -11.88 -3.71 -7.91
CA ILE A 8 -12.98 -3.35 -8.81
C ILE A 8 -13.98 -2.60 -7.96
N PHE A 9 -13.88 -1.27 -7.95
CA PHE A 9 -14.89 -0.43 -7.32
C PHE A 9 -16.23 -0.63 -8.05
N PHE A 10 -17.19 -1.26 -7.36
CA PHE A 10 -18.57 -1.23 -7.83
C PHE A 10 -19.09 0.21 -7.72
N ALA A 11 -19.98 0.62 -8.63
CA ALA A 11 -20.46 2.01 -8.72
C ALA A 11 -21.11 2.56 -7.43
N ASP A 12 -21.40 1.70 -6.45
CA ASP A 12 -22.04 2.03 -5.17
C ASP A 12 -21.11 1.90 -3.94
N GLU A 13 -19.84 1.50 -4.11
CA GLU A 13 -18.91 1.37 -2.98
C GLU A 13 -18.59 2.74 -2.34
N GLN A 14 -18.62 2.78 -1.02
CA GLN A 14 -18.21 3.88 -0.18
C GLN A 14 -16.72 3.74 0.19
N PRO A 15 -16.03 4.82 0.58
CA PRO A 15 -14.65 4.72 1.08
C PRO A 15 -14.48 3.74 2.26
N SER A 16 -15.55 3.53 3.05
CA SER A 16 -15.57 2.54 4.12
C SER A 16 -15.50 1.09 3.63
N ASP A 17 -15.89 0.83 2.38
CA ASP A 17 -15.85 -0.52 1.79
C ASP A 17 -14.42 -0.98 1.50
N GLY A 18 -13.45 -0.05 1.44
CA GLY A 18 -12.02 -0.39 1.39
C GLY A 18 -11.53 -1.17 2.63
N LEU A 19 -12.22 -1.08 3.78
CA LEU A 19 -11.91 -1.92 4.94
C LEU A 19 -12.26 -3.40 4.72
N ARG A 20 -13.28 -3.69 3.88
CA ARG A 20 -13.62 -5.06 3.48
C ARG A 20 -12.45 -5.68 2.71
N GLU A 21 -11.86 -4.94 1.78
CA GLU A 21 -10.70 -5.41 1.00
C GLU A 21 -9.48 -5.65 1.90
N VAL A 22 -9.22 -4.76 2.86
CA VAL A 22 -8.13 -4.97 3.85
C VAL A 22 -8.36 -6.24 4.67
N GLU A 23 -9.61 -6.55 5.04
CA GLU A 23 -9.95 -7.79 5.74
C GLU A 23 -9.83 -9.02 4.83
N GLU A 24 -10.30 -8.96 3.58
CA GLU A 24 -10.22 -10.06 2.62
C GLU A 24 -8.77 -10.37 2.21
N GLU A 25 -8.00 -9.34 1.85
CA GLU A 25 -6.64 -9.49 1.34
C GLU A 25 -5.60 -9.78 2.41
N LEU A 26 -5.73 -9.17 3.60
CA LEU A 26 -4.73 -9.22 4.67
C LEU A 26 -5.22 -9.92 5.94
N GLY A 27 -6.51 -10.22 6.07
CA GLY A 27 -7.08 -10.79 7.28
C GLY A 27 -7.17 -9.80 8.45
N LEU A 28 -7.11 -8.50 8.17
CA LEU A 28 -7.05 -7.45 9.18
C LEU A 28 -8.41 -6.78 9.36
N SER A 29 -9.08 -7.09 10.48
CA SER A 29 -10.29 -6.37 10.88
C SER A 29 -9.91 -5.09 11.63
N ILE A 30 -10.03 -3.94 10.96
CA ILE A 30 -9.68 -2.63 11.50
C ILE A 30 -10.96 -1.80 11.72
N PRO A 31 -11.28 -1.38 12.95
CA PRO A 31 -12.38 -0.45 13.19
C PRO A 31 -12.16 0.87 12.46
N PHE A 32 -13.19 1.39 11.79
CA PHE A 32 -13.09 2.63 11.03
C PHE A 32 -12.68 3.82 11.91
N GLU A 33 -13.08 3.86 13.19
CA GLU A 33 -12.65 4.89 14.15
C GLU A 33 -11.14 4.92 14.42
N ASN A 34 -10.41 3.85 14.09
CA ASN A 34 -8.96 3.79 14.23
C ASN A 34 -8.22 4.33 12.99
N LEU A 35 -8.95 4.71 11.94
CA LEU A 35 -8.39 5.31 10.74
C LEU A 35 -8.35 6.84 10.87
N THR A 36 -7.21 7.43 10.51
CA THR A 36 -7.11 8.88 10.34
C THR A 36 -7.26 9.22 8.87
N PHE A 37 -8.31 9.97 8.52
CA PHE A 37 -8.46 10.47 7.16
C PHE A 37 -7.36 11.48 6.82
N ALA A 38 -6.63 11.20 5.74
CA ALA A 38 -5.46 11.95 5.30
C ALA A 38 -5.71 12.82 4.06
N GLY A 39 -6.88 12.67 3.42
CA GLY A 39 -7.31 13.49 2.29
C GLY A 39 -7.71 12.66 1.07
N VAL A 40 -7.97 13.36 -0.03
CA VAL A 40 -8.22 12.76 -1.35
C VAL A 40 -7.10 13.16 -2.29
N ILE A 41 -6.47 12.19 -2.93
CA ILE A 41 -5.39 12.41 -3.90
C ILE A 41 -5.92 12.05 -5.29
N GLN A 42 -5.72 12.94 -6.26
CA GLN A 42 -5.97 12.62 -7.67
C GLN A 42 -4.82 11.78 -8.19
N ASP A 43 -5.15 10.65 -8.82
CA ASP A 43 -4.18 9.76 -9.42
C ASP A 43 -4.51 9.46 -10.89
N GLU A 44 -3.47 9.29 -11.71
CA GLU A 44 -3.58 8.93 -13.11
C GLU A 44 -2.55 7.84 -13.45
N ILE A 45 -3.02 6.61 -13.70
CA ILE A 45 -2.14 5.49 -14.05
C ILE A 45 -2.27 5.21 -15.54
N HIS A 46 -1.16 5.37 -16.26
CA HIS A 46 -1.10 5.11 -17.70
C HIS A 46 -0.75 3.65 -17.97
N MET A 47 -1.73 2.87 -18.43
CA MET A 47 -1.52 1.51 -18.91
C MET A 47 -1.52 1.46 -20.44
N PRO A 48 -0.96 0.41 -21.06
CA PRO A 48 -0.88 0.33 -22.53
C PRO A 48 -2.22 0.43 -23.26
N SER A 49 -3.32 0.01 -22.63
CA SER A 49 -4.65 -0.06 -23.25
C SER A 49 -5.68 0.94 -22.69
N PHE A 50 -5.42 1.55 -21.54
CA PHE A 50 -6.31 2.55 -20.95
C PHE A 50 -5.57 3.45 -19.96
N ILE A 51 -6.17 4.58 -19.62
CA ILE A 51 -5.71 5.46 -18.56
C ILE A 51 -6.68 5.27 -17.40
N ASP A 52 -6.15 4.92 -16.24
CA ASP A 52 -6.90 4.90 -15.00
C ASP A 52 -6.88 6.29 -14.37
N ARG A 53 -8.03 6.77 -13.87
CA ARG A 53 -8.14 8.09 -13.25
C ARG A 53 -9.01 7.97 -12.02
N GLU A 54 -8.38 8.16 -10.87
CA GLU A 54 -9.01 7.90 -9.58
C GLU A 54 -8.88 9.08 -8.62
N PHE A 55 -9.88 9.18 -7.74
CA PHE A 55 -9.84 10.02 -6.56
C PHE A 55 -9.61 9.10 -5.35
N CYS A 56 -8.33 8.88 -5.00
CA CYS A 56 -7.94 7.98 -3.94
C CYS A 56 -8.23 8.62 -2.58
N HIS A 57 -9.17 8.05 -1.82
CA HIS A 57 -9.43 8.46 -0.45
C HIS A 57 -8.40 7.81 0.47
N VAL A 58 -7.48 8.60 1.01
CA VAL A 58 -6.34 8.09 1.78
C VAL A 58 -6.68 8.10 3.27
N TYR A 59 -6.49 6.94 3.90
CA TYR A 59 -6.60 6.75 5.33
C TYR A 59 -5.30 6.20 5.89
N LEU A 60 -4.93 6.63 7.09
CA LEU A 60 -3.74 6.17 7.80
C LEU A 60 -4.16 5.35 9.01
N TYR A 61 -3.57 4.17 9.13
CA TYR A 61 -3.72 3.29 10.28
C TYR A 61 -2.38 3.17 11.00
N MET A 62 -2.37 3.47 12.30
CA MET A 62 -1.18 3.33 13.14
C MET A 62 -1.31 2.08 14.00
N ASN A 63 -0.45 1.10 13.73
CA ASN A 63 -0.31 -0.09 14.57
C ASN A 63 1.02 -0.03 15.33
N GLN A 64 0.97 -0.14 16.65
CA GLN A 64 2.16 -0.10 17.51
C GLN A 64 2.75 -1.49 17.79
N VAL A 65 2.13 -2.55 17.28
CA VAL A 65 2.63 -3.92 17.43
C VAL A 65 3.80 -4.15 16.47
N GLU A 66 4.90 -4.74 16.98
CA GLU A 66 6.12 -5.00 16.22
C GLU A 66 5.89 -5.96 15.03
N HIS A 67 4.94 -6.88 15.19
CA HIS A 67 4.52 -7.85 14.19
C HIS A 67 3.02 -7.82 14.01
N MET A 68 2.58 -7.44 12.81
CA MET A 68 1.18 -7.53 12.41
C MET A 68 0.89 -8.97 11.96
N GLU A 69 -0.02 -9.65 12.66
CA GLU A 69 -0.53 -10.95 12.22
C GLU A 69 -1.46 -10.72 11.03
N VAL A 70 -1.16 -11.36 9.90
CA VAL A 70 -1.90 -11.23 8.65
C VAL A 70 -2.19 -12.60 8.08
N HIS A 71 -3.35 -12.73 7.45
CA HIS A 71 -3.79 -13.92 6.74
C HIS A 71 -4.06 -13.51 5.29
N LEU A 72 -3.11 -13.81 4.40
CA LEU A 72 -3.15 -13.29 3.04
C LEU A 72 -4.11 -14.08 2.15
N GLN A 73 -4.90 -13.38 1.34
CA GLN A 73 -5.56 -13.95 0.16
C GLN A 73 -4.53 -14.14 -0.95
N LYS A 74 -4.02 -15.36 -1.09
CA LYS A 74 -2.89 -15.68 -1.97
C LYS A 74 -3.12 -15.41 -3.46
N GLU A 75 -4.38 -15.40 -3.90
CA GLU A 75 -4.76 -15.08 -5.28
C GLU A 75 -4.43 -13.63 -5.65
N GLU A 76 -4.43 -12.74 -4.65
CA GLU A 76 -4.26 -11.29 -4.80
C GLU A 76 -2.96 -10.78 -4.15
N VAL A 77 -2.57 -11.36 -3.00
CA VAL A 77 -1.41 -10.93 -2.21
C VAL A 77 -0.43 -12.08 -1.97
N ALA A 78 0.73 -12.01 -2.64
CA ALA A 78 1.78 -13.02 -2.52
C ALA A 78 2.69 -12.85 -1.28
N GLY A 79 2.66 -11.69 -0.62
CA GLY A 79 3.53 -11.38 0.51
C GLY A 79 3.39 -9.95 1.01
N LEU A 80 3.95 -9.69 2.19
CA LEU A 80 3.91 -8.39 2.84
C LEU A 80 5.32 -7.96 3.26
N TYR A 81 5.69 -6.73 2.92
CA TYR A 81 6.99 -6.15 3.21
C TYR A 81 6.84 -4.79 3.89
N ARG A 82 7.75 -4.51 4.81
CA ARG A 82 7.95 -3.22 5.47
C ARG A 82 9.19 -2.53 4.94
N ALA A 83 9.11 -1.22 4.82
CA ALA A 83 10.21 -0.33 4.48
C ALA A 83 10.36 0.73 5.57
N LYS A 84 11.57 1.25 5.75
CA LYS A 84 11.74 2.47 6.54
C LYS A 84 11.08 3.62 5.79
N LEU A 85 10.30 4.43 6.50
CA LEU A 85 9.53 5.53 5.89
C LEU A 85 10.43 6.48 5.08
N LEU A 86 11.56 6.90 5.64
CA LEU A 86 12.50 7.80 4.95
C LEU A 86 13.13 7.20 3.69
N ASP A 87 13.37 5.89 3.68
CA ASP A 87 13.92 5.20 2.52
C ASP A 87 12.85 5.09 1.42
N ALA A 88 11.61 4.74 1.80
CA ALA A 88 10.48 4.69 0.87
C ALA A 88 10.17 6.06 0.27
N GLN A 89 10.20 7.14 1.08
CA GLN A 89 10.03 8.51 0.59
C GLN A 89 11.12 8.86 -0.43
N GLN A 90 12.39 8.61 -0.10
CA GLN A 90 13.49 8.90 -1.02
C GLN A 90 13.43 8.08 -2.32
N LEU A 91 13.00 6.81 -2.26
CA LEU A 91 12.82 5.99 -3.46
C LEU A 91 11.70 6.53 -4.36
N LEU A 92 10.51 6.75 -3.78
CA LEU A 92 9.29 7.05 -4.53
C LEU A 92 9.20 8.52 -4.98
N THR A 93 10.01 9.41 -4.40
CA THR A 93 10.21 10.78 -4.90
C THR A 93 11.49 10.93 -5.74
N GLY A 94 12.14 9.82 -6.14
CA GLY A 94 13.21 9.81 -7.13
C GLY A 94 14.61 10.25 -6.64
N THR A 95 14.86 10.23 -5.33
CA THR A 95 16.18 10.53 -4.74
C THR A 95 17.06 9.29 -4.65
N PHE A 96 16.50 8.12 -4.34
CA PHE A 96 17.19 6.82 -4.31
C PHE A 96 16.78 5.96 -5.50
N GLU A 97 17.72 5.19 -6.04
CA GLU A 97 17.42 4.21 -7.11
C GLU A 97 16.84 2.91 -6.56
N ARG A 98 17.33 2.47 -5.39
CA ARG A 98 16.95 1.20 -4.74
C ARG A 98 16.97 1.31 -3.23
N ILE A 99 16.11 0.55 -2.56
CA ILE A 99 16.09 0.40 -1.09
C ILE A 99 15.97 -1.08 -0.70
N ARG A 100 16.39 -1.40 0.52
CA ARG A 100 16.20 -2.72 1.10
C ARG A 100 14.92 -2.76 1.94
N ILE A 101 14.08 -3.75 1.68
CA ILE A 101 12.85 -4.01 2.44
C ILE A 101 12.89 -5.40 3.07
N GLU A 102 12.12 -5.58 4.13
CA GLU A 102 12.05 -6.83 4.89
C GLU A 102 10.60 -7.25 5.04
N GLY A 103 10.36 -8.56 5.13
CA GLY A 103 9.03 -9.09 5.32
C GLY A 103 9.01 -10.54 4.89
N PHE A 104 7.90 -10.98 4.33
CA PHE A 104 7.75 -12.38 3.94
C PHE A 104 7.00 -12.53 2.62
N GLN A 105 7.16 -13.71 2.04
CA GLN A 105 6.39 -14.18 0.89
C GLN A 105 5.80 -15.54 1.24
N VAL A 106 4.61 -15.85 0.70
CA VAL A 106 4.01 -17.19 0.77
C VAL A 106 4.47 -17.96 -0.46
N ASP A 107 5.08 -19.13 -0.24
CA ASP A 107 5.51 -19.99 -1.35
C ASP A 107 4.37 -20.91 -1.85
N ALA A 108 4.65 -21.68 -2.91
CA ALA A 108 3.65 -22.57 -3.52
C ALA A 108 3.12 -23.68 -2.58
N ASN A 109 3.80 -23.94 -1.46
CA ASN A 109 3.38 -24.92 -0.46
C ASN A 109 2.64 -24.26 0.72
N GLU A 110 2.23 -23.00 0.58
CA GLU A 110 1.56 -22.21 1.62
C GLU A 110 2.45 -21.93 2.85
N GLU A 111 3.77 -22.05 2.70
CA GLU A 111 4.71 -21.75 3.76
C GLU A 111 5.17 -20.29 3.70
N ARG A 112 5.13 -19.62 4.85
CA ARG A 112 5.68 -18.28 5.03
C ARG A 112 7.21 -18.33 5.02
N ARG A 113 7.83 -17.55 4.12
CA ARG A 113 9.29 -17.40 4.00
C ARG A 113 9.68 -15.95 4.26
N GLU A 114 10.38 -15.71 5.36
CA GLU A 114 11.00 -14.41 5.63
C GLU A 114 12.04 -14.10 4.53
N LYS A 115 11.99 -12.88 4.01
CA LYS A 115 12.84 -12.37 2.95
C LYS A 115 13.25 -10.93 3.21
N SER A 116 14.46 -10.63 2.79
CA SER A 116 14.96 -9.28 2.71
C SER A 116 15.47 -9.04 1.29
N ILE A 117 14.82 -8.14 0.58
CA ILE A 117 14.99 -7.92 -0.87
C ILE A 117 15.31 -6.46 -1.15
N GLU A 118 15.88 -6.22 -2.33
CA GLU A 118 16.18 -4.87 -2.80
C GLU A 118 15.23 -4.50 -3.94
N VAL A 119 14.53 -3.39 -3.79
CA VAL A 119 13.50 -2.93 -4.73
C VAL A 119 13.82 -1.54 -5.26
N GLY A 120 13.43 -1.27 -6.51
CA GLY A 120 13.43 0.04 -7.14
C GLY A 120 12.00 0.56 -7.37
N VAL A 121 11.86 1.78 -7.89
CA VAL A 121 10.54 2.39 -8.15
C VAL A 121 9.68 1.58 -9.13
N HIS A 122 10.31 0.83 -10.04
CA HIS A 122 9.62 -0.02 -11.02
C HIS A 122 8.98 -1.29 -10.40
N ASP A 123 9.33 -1.61 -9.15
CA ASP A 123 8.69 -2.68 -8.39
C ASP A 123 7.40 -2.20 -7.70
N PHE A 124 7.04 -0.92 -7.80
CA PHE A 124 5.81 -0.33 -7.23
C PHE A 124 4.80 0.01 -8.33
N VAL A 125 3.54 0.22 -7.93
CA VAL A 125 2.48 0.72 -8.82
C VAL A 125 2.92 2.09 -9.38
N PRO A 126 2.84 2.32 -10.70
CA PRO A 126 3.43 3.50 -11.34
C PRO A 126 2.53 4.73 -11.21
N HIS A 127 2.26 5.18 -9.97
CA HIS A 127 1.56 6.43 -9.70
C HIS A 127 2.36 7.64 -10.22
N VAL A 128 1.67 8.74 -10.51
CA VAL A 128 2.34 10.00 -10.87
C VAL A 128 3.13 10.55 -9.68
N PRO A 129 4.26 11.26 -9.88
CA PRO A 129 5.08 11.78 -8.77
C PRO A 129 4.31 12.61 -7.74
N ALA A 130 3.32 13.40 -8.19
CA ALA A 130 2.46 14.20 -7.32
C ALA A 130 1.68 13.36 -6.30
N TYR A 131 1.30 12.13 -6.64
CA TYR A 131 0.63 11.22 -5.71
C TYR A 131 1.50 10.94 -4.49
N TYR A 132 2.77 10.59 -4.72
CA TYR A 132 3.72 10.30 -3.63
C TYR A 132 4.05 11.56 -2.81
N GLU A 133 4.20 12.72 -3.45
CA GLU A 133 4.41 13.99 -2.73
C GLU A 133 3.26 14.27 -1.74
N HIS A 134 2.01 14.12 -2.18
CA HIS A 134 0.83 14.29 -1.33
C HIS A 134 0.75 13.23 -0.24
N LEU A 135 1.00 11.95 -0.57
CA LEU A 135 0.98 10.85 0.39
C LEU A 135 2.01 11.06 1.51
N PHE A 136 3.27 11.34 1.17
CA PHE A 136 4.31 11.55 2.18
C PHE A 136 4.10 12.85 2.96
N HIS A 137 3.56 13.89 2.33
CA HIS A 137 3.16 15.08 3.07
C HIS A 137 2.13 14.73 4.15
N ALA A 138 1.08 13.98 3.81
CA ALA A 138 0.04 13.59 4.75
C ALA A 138 0.55 12.67 5.87
N ILE A 139 1.40 11.68 5.55
CA ILE A 139 2.04 10.81 6.55
C ILE A 139 2.90 11.64 7.52
N ASN A 140 3.72 12.56 7.01
CA ASN A 140 4.58 13.40 7.85
C ASN A 140 3.75 14.33 8.76
N GLN A 141 2.65 14.89 8.26
CA GLN A 141 1.72 15.66 9.10
C GLN A 141 1.06 14.82 10.19
N PHE A 142 0.72 13.56 9.89
CA PHE A 142 0.15 12.63 10.85
C PHE A 142 1.14 12.26 11.97
N LEU A 143 2.42 12.07 11.65
CA LEU A 143 3.45 11.68 12.62
C LEU A 143 3.91 12.80 13.57
N ILE A 144 3.59 14.06 13.27
CA ILE A 144 3.97 15.23 14.09
C ILE A 144 2.88 15.57 15.13
N GLN A 145 1.70 14.97 15.02
CA GLN A 145 0.56 15.15 15.96
C GLN A 145 0.81 14.42 17.28
#